data_AF-A0A378VYA7-F1
#
_entry.id   AF-A0A378VYA7-F1
#
_cell.length_a   1.000
_cell.length_b   1.000
_cell.length_c   1.000
_cell.angle_alpha   90.00
_cell.angle_beta   90.00
_cell.angle_gamma   90.00
#
_symmetry.space_group_name_H-M   'P 1'
#
loop_
_entity.id
_entity.type
_entity.pdbx_description
1 polymer ?
#
loop_
_entity_poly.entity_id
_entity_poly.type
_entity_poly.pdbx_seq_one_letter_code
_entity_poly.pdbx_strand_id
1 'polypeptide(L)'
;MLIAVDGKLKAGVTAKDVALYIIGQIGTAGGTGYAVEFGGEAIRSLSMEGRMTLCNMAIEAGARSGMVAVDQTTIDYVKGKPFAPEGEAWDKAVEYWRTLVSDEGAVFDKEYRFNAEDIEPQVTWGTSPEMVLNIGGKVPNPAEETDPVKRSGIERALEYMGLKAGTPLNEIPVDIVFIGSCTNSRIEDLREAAAIAKGHKKPATYSAC
;
A
#
# COMPACT_ATOMS: atom_id res chain seq x y z
N MET A 1 9.53 10.64 -10.29
CA MET A 1 10.13 9.94 -9.13
C MET A 1 10.01 8.44 -9.34
N LEU A 2 11.03 7.67 -8.97
CA LEU A 2 10.98 6.21 -8.90
C LEU A 2 10.89 5.77 -7.44
N ILE A 3 10.00 4.82 -7.14
CA ILE A 3 9.98 4.07 -5.88
C ILE A 3 10.13 2.60 -6.23
N ALA A 4 11.31 2.04 -5.97
CA ALA A 4 11.62 0.65 -6.24
C ALA A 4 11.57 -0.20 -4.97
N VAL A 5 10.87 -1.34 -5.03
CA VAL A 5 10.86 -2.35 -3.97
C VAL A 5 11.37 -3.67 -4.54
N ASP A 6 12.57 -4.06 -4.12
CA ASP A 6 13.28 -5.23 -4.63
C ASP A 6 13.23 -6.40 -3.65
N GLY A 7 13.35 -7.64 -4.16
CA GLY A 7 13.20 -8.86 -3.37
C GLY A 7 11.76 -9.38 -3.32
N LYS A 8 11.48 -10.28 -2.37
CA LYS A 8 10.19 -10.98 -2.27
C LYS A 8 9.44 -10.59 -1.00
N LEU A 9 8.16 -10.27 -1.15
CA LEU A 9 7.28 -9.99 -0.02
C LEU A 9 7.11 -11.25 0.84
N LYS A 10 7.12 -11.06 2.17
CA LYS A 10 6.85 -12.13 3.14
C LYS A 10 5.40 -12.60 3.02
N ALA A 11 5.14 -13.82 3.48
CA ALA A 11 3.77 -14.35 3.54
C ALA A 11 2.87 -13.43 4.41
N GLY A 12 1.68 -13.12 3.90
CA GLY A 12 0.73 -12.23 4.57
C GLY A 12 0.98 -10.74 4.34
N VAL A 13 2.02 -10.35 3.60
CA VAL A 13 2.26 -8.97 3.18
C VAL A 13 1.57 -8.72 1.83
N THR A 14 0.75 -7.68 1.80
CA THR A 14 -0.09 -7.31 0.66
C THR A 14 0.39 -6.01 0.01
N ALA A 15 -0.21 -5.63 -1.13
CA ALA A 15 0.06 -4.34 -1.77
C ALA A 15 -0.25 -3.14 -0.86
N LYS A 16 -1.24 -3.27 0.04
CA LYS A 16 -1.56 -2.22 1.01
C LYS A 16 -0.42 -2.01 2.00
N ASP A 17 0.19 -3.09 2.46
CA ASP A 17 1.34 -3.03 3.37
C ASP A 17 2.54 -2.36 2.69
N VAL A 18 2.78 -2.67 1.41
CA VAL A 18 3.82 -1.99 0.63
C VAL A 18 3.55 -0.48 0.52
N ALA A 19 2.32 -0.09 0.17
CA ALA A 19 1.94 1.31 0.05
C ALA A 19 2.09 2.06 1.40
N LEU A 20 1.58 1.47 2.48
CA LEU A 20 1.66 2.02 3.82
C LEU A 20 3.12 2.12 4.31
N TYR A 21 3.93 1.09 4.08
CA TYR A 21 5.35 1.13 4.41
C TYR A 21 6.06 2.29 3.70
N ILE A 22 5.86 2.44 2.38
CA ILE A 22 6.41 3.55 1.60
C ILE A 22 5.98 4.89 2.19
N ILE A 23 4.69 5.09 2.46
CA ILE A 23 4.16 6.33 3.05
C ILE A 23 4.78 6.59 4.43
N GLY A 24 4.98 5.57 5.25
CA GLY A 24 5.67 5.70 6.54
C GLY A 24 7.13 6.14 6.41
N GLN A 25 7.82 5.72 5.35
CA GLN A 25 9.22 6.11 5.10
C GLN A 25 9.35 7.52 4.53
N ILE A 26 8.47 7.92 3.62
CA ILE A 26 8.61 9.19 2.87
C ILE A 26 7.68 10.31 3.35
N GLY A 27 6.69 9.97 4.19
CA GLY A 27 5.65 10.87 4.65
C GLY A 27 4.58 11.17 3.61
N THR A 28 3.51 11.81 4.05
CA THR A 28 2.36 12.23 3.22
C THR A 28 2.71 13.33 2.21
N ALA A 29 3.85 14.01 2.37
CA ALA A 29 4.37 14.98 1.41
C ALA A 29 5.52 14.43 0.55
N GLY A 30 5.92 13.16 0.74
CA GLY A 30 7.11 12.59 0.11
C GLY A 30 7.08 12.59 -1.43
N GLY A 31 5.89 12.48 -2.01
CA GLY A 31 5.62 12.52 -3.45
C GLY A 31 5.15 13.89 -3.97
N THR A 32 5.06 14.92 -3.14
CA THR A 32 4.55 16.24 -3.56
C THR A 32 5.38 16.82 -4.70
N GLY A 33 4.70 17.16 -5.80
CA GLY A 33 5.32 17.70 -7.01
C GLY A 33 5.78 16.63 -8.01
N TYR A 34 5.61 15.34 -7.71
CA TYR A 34 6.06 14.24 -8.57
C TYR A 34 4.90 13.38 -9.09
N ALA A 35 5.08 12.85 -10.30
CA ALA A 35 4.48 11.57 -10.68
C ALA A 35 5.40 10.44 -10.21
N VAL A 36 4.81 9.38 -9.66
CA VAL A 36 5.54 8.24 -9.10
C VAL A 36 5.43 7.05 -10.03
N GLU A 37 6.58 6.53 -10.44
CA GLU A 37 6.69 5.19 -11.01
C GLU A 37 7.06 4.22 -9.89
N PHE A 38 6.27 3.15 -9.73
CA PHE A 38 6.57 2.05 -8.82
C PHE A 38 7.26 0.93 -9.61
N GLY A 39 8.45 0.54 -9.15
CA GLY A 39 9.29 -0.47 -9.79
C GLY A 39 9.85 -1.49 -8.81
N GLY A 40 10.71 -2.36 -9.31
CA GLY A 40 11.36 -3.42 -8.52
C GLY A 40 10.62 -4.77 -8.57
N GLU A 41 11.32 -5.81 -8.12
CA GLU A 41 10.83 -7.20 -8.19
C GLU A 41 9.49 -7.40 -7.46
N ALA A 42 9.37 -6.84 -6.24
CA ALA A 42 8.17 -7.02 -5.43
C ALA A 42 6.94 -6.39 -6.11
N ILE A 43 7.09 -5.19 -6.67
CA ILE A 43 5.99 -4.50 -7.37
C ILE A 43 5.55 -5.27 -8.61
N ARG A 44 6.50 -5.78 -9.41
CA ARG A 44 6.19 -6.63 -10.58
C ARG A 44 5.52 -7.93 -10.19
N SER A 45 5.82 -8.48 -9.02
CA SER A 45 5.17 -9.71 -8.52
C SER A 45 3.72 -9.53 -8.08
N LEU A 46 3.25 -8.28 -7.88
CA LEU A 46 1.86 -8.00 -7.50
C LEU A 46 0.90 -8.33 -8.65
N SER A 47 -0.30 -8.80 -8.27
CA SER A 47 -1.45 -8.86 -9.18
C SER A 47 -1.83 -7.47 -9.70
N MET A 48 -2.64 -7.41 -10.75
CA MET A 48 -3.14 -6.12 -11.26
C MET A 48 -3.95 -5.36 -10.21
N GLU A 49 -4.75 -6.06 -9.41
CA GLU A 49 -5.45 -5.50 -8.27
C GLU A 49 -4.47 -4.91 -7.25
N GLY A 50 -3.43 -5.65 -6.87
CA GLY A 50 -2.40 -5.14 -5.97
C GLY A 50 -1.75 -3.85 -6.50
N ARG A 51 -1.43 -3.81 -7.80
CA ARG A 51 -0.90 -2.60 -8.45
C ARG A 51 -1.89 -1.44 -8.44
N MET A 52 -3.18 -1.71 -8.67
CA MET A 52 -4.21 -0.67 -8.59
C MET A 52 -4.39 -0.15 -7.15
N THR A 53 -4.28 -1.00 -6.12
CA THR A 53 -4.24 -0.55 -4.71
C THR A 53 -3.04 0.35 -4.45
N LEU A 54 -1.85 -0.08 -4.88
CA LEU A 54 -0.63 0.70 -4.73
C LEU A 54 -0.71 2.07 -5.42
N CYS A 55 -1.16 2.10 -6.68
CA CYS A 55 -1.31 3.35 -7.43
C CYS A 55 -2.43 4.24 -6.87
N ASN A 56 -3.51 3.65 -6.35
CA ASN A 56 -4.55 4.40 -5.65
C ASN A 56 -3.96 5.12 -4.43
N MET A 57 -3.08 4.45 -3.69
CA MET A 57 -2.45 4.99 -2.49
C MET A 57 -1.30 5.98 -2.74
N ALA A 58 -0.97 6.27 -4.00
CA ALA A 58 0.06 7.24 -4.33
C ALA A 58 -0.33 8.66 -3.90
N ILE A 59 -1.63 8.97 -3.86
CA ILE A 59 -2.11 10.31 -3.48
C ILE A 59 -1.95 10.57 -1.97
N GLU A 60 -2.01 9.53 -1.15
CA GLU A 60 -1.74 9.58 0.30
C GLU A 60 -0.26 9.88 0.60
N ALA A 61 0.65 9.55 -0.32
CA ALA A 61 2.04 10.02 -0.28
C ALA A 61 2.23 11.43 -0.87
N GLY A 62 1.15 12.08 -1.29
CA GLY A 62 1.15 13.42 -1.91
C GLY A 62 1.54 13.45 -3.37
N ALA A 63 1.64 12.29 -4.04
CA ALA A 63 1.97 12.22 -5.46
C ALA A 63 0.80 12.64 -6.35
N ARG A 64 1.11 13.17 -7.54
CA ARG A 64 0.10 13.56 -8.53
C ARG A 64 -0.53 12.36 -9.22
N SER A 65 0.23 11.29 -9.39
CA SER A 65 -0.20 10.02 -9.96
C SER A 65 0.77 8.90 -9.57
N GLY A 66 0.28 7.67 -9.59
CA GLY A 66 1.08 6.45 -9.47
C GLY A 66 0.95 5.59 -10.72
N MET A 67 2.05 5.02 -11.20
CA MET A 67 2.08 4.11 -12.34
C MET A 67 3.01 2.92 -12.10
N VAL A 68 2.68 1.80 -12.72
CA VAL A 68 3.51 0.58 -12.79
C VAL A 68 3.69 0.26 -14.26
N ALA A 69 4.92 -0.02 -14.67
CA ALA A 69 5.25 -0.40 -16.04
C ALA A 69 4.43 -1.61 -16.51
N VAL A 70 4.03 -1.62 -17.79
CA VAL A 70 3.28 -2.74 -18.36
C VAL A 70 4.15 -3.98 -18.44
N ASP A 71 3.59 -5.11 -18.05
CA ASP A 71 4.20 -6.42 -18.22
C ASP A 71 3.16 -7.49 -18.59
N GLN A 72 3.58 -8.77 -18.56
CA GLN A 72 2.70 -9.89 -18.90
C GLN A 72 1.48 -9.97 -17.98
N THR A 73 1.62 -9.65 -16.69
CA THR A 73 0.49 -9.63 -15.74
C THR A 73 -0.56 -8.61 -16.15
N THR A 74 -0.13 -7.43 -16.62
CA THR A 74 -1.05 -6.42 -17.18
C THR A 74 -1.74 -6.91 -18.45
N ILE A 75 -0.99 -7.51 -19.37
CA ILE A 75 -1.53 -8.02 -20.64
C ILE A 75 -2.56 -9.13 -20.39
N ASP A 76 -2.21 -10.09 -19.53
CA ASP A 76 -3.08 -11.23 -19.18
C ASP A 76 -4.36 -10.75 -18.50
N TYR A 77 -4.26 -9.73 -17.66
CA TYR A 77 -5.42 -9.14 -16.98
C TYR A 77 -6.42 -8.50 -17.95
N VAL A 78 -5.93 -7.79 -18.97
CA VAL A 78 -6.78 -7.11 -19.95
C VAL A 78 -7.38 -8.09 -20.95
N LYS A 79 -6.71 -9.22 -21.24
CA LYS A 79 -7.14 -10.18 -22.25
C LYS A 79 -8.56 -10.70 -22.00
N GLY A 80 -9.42 -10.59 -23.01
CA GLY A 80 -10.80 -11.07 -22.96
C GLY A 80 -11.74 -10.26 -22.05
N LYS A 81 -11.33 -9.08 -21.57
CA LYS A 81 -12.24 -8.15 -20.88
C LYS A 81 -13.21 -7.53 -21.90
N PRO A 82 -14.42 -7.08 -21.48
CA PRO A 82 -15.47 -6.62 -22.41
C PRO A 82 -15.09 -5.52 -23.42
N PHE A 83 -14.03 -4.75 -23.16
CA PHE A 83 -13.55 -3.68 -24.03
C PHE A 83 -12.10 -3.89 -24.48
N ALA A 84 -11.57 -5.09 -24.28
CA ALA A 84 -10.26 -5.44 -24.80
C ALA A 84 -10.32 -5.56 -26.33
N PRO A 85 -9.27 -5.13 -27.06
CA PRO A 85 -9.19 -5.38 -28.48
C PRO A 85 -9.13 -6.89 -28.76
N GLU A 86 -9.51 -7.31 -29.97
CA GLU A 86 -9.53 -8.72 -30.38
C GLU A 86 -8.79 -8.91 -31.71
N GLY A 87 -8.41 -10.16 -32.01
CA GLY A 87 -7.73 -10.53 -33.26
C GLY A 87 -6.45 -9.70 -33.52
N GLU A 88 -6.24 -9.23 -34.75
CA GLU A 88 -5.06 -8.43 -35.10
C GLU A 88 -4.95 -7.12 -34.30
N ALA A 89 -6.06 -6.54 -33.85
CA ALA A 89 -6.04 -5.33 -33.05
C ALA A 89 -5.47 -5.62 -31.65
N TRP A 90 -5.70 -6.81 -31.10
CA TRP A 90 -5.09 -7.26 -29.86
C TRP A 90 -3.57 -7.35 -30.00
N ASP A 91 -3.08 -7.99 -31.07
CA ASP A 91 -1.65 -8.19 -31.27
C ASP A 91 -0.91 -6.85 -31.40
N LYS A 92 -1.46 -5.90 -32.17
CA LYS A 92 -0.92 -4.53 -32.27
C LYS A 92 -0.98 -3.77 -30.95
N ALA A 93 -2.06 -3.93 -30.18
CA ALA A 93 -2.19 -3.30 -28.87
C ALA A 93 -1.15 -3.84 -27.89
N VAL A 94 -0.93 -5.16 -27.86
CA VAL A 94 0.09 -5.79 -27.01
C VAL A 94 1.49 -5.36 -27.41
N GLU A 95 1.79 -5.29 -28.71
CA GLU A 95 3.07 -4.77 -29.21
C GLU A 95 3.30 -3.33 -28.71
N TYR A 96 2.30 -2.46 -28.83
CA TYR A 96 2.37 -1.09 -28.32
C TYR A 96 2.47 -1.04 -26.79
N TRP A 97 1.64 -1.79 -26.05
CA TRP A 97 1.65 -1.73 -24.59
C TRP A 97 2.98 -2.19 -23.98
N ARG A 98 3.71 -3.09 -24.65
CA ARG A 98 5.06 -3.48 -24.22
C ARG A 98 6.08 -2.34 -24.28
N THR A 99 5.78 -1.24 -24.99
CA THR A 99 6.61 -0.03 -24.99
C THR A 99 6.25 0.94 -23.87
N LEU A 100 5.17 0.69 -23.12
CA LEU A 100 4.73 1.52 -21.98
C LEU A 100 5.55 1.18 -20.72
N VAL A 101 6.86 1.36 -20.83
CA VAL A 101 7.87 1.17 -19.80
C VAL A 101 8.87 2.31 -19.87
N SER A 102 9.55 2.60 -18.77
CA SER A 102 10.64 3.58 -18.79
C SER A 102 11.82 3.10 -19.65
N ASP A 103 12.43 4.03 -20.39
CA ASP A 103 13.61 3.76 -21.22
C ASP A 103 14.81 3.30 -20.38
N GLU A 104 15.69 2.52 -20.99
CA GLU A 104 16.97 2.16 -20.35
C GLU A 104 17.79 3.43 -20.06
N GLY A 105 18.18 3.60 -18.80
CA GLY A 105 18.90 4.80 -18.35
C GLY A 105 18.02 6.03 -18.11
N ALA A 106 16.69 5.87 -18.04
CA ALA A 106 15.78 6.93 -17.63
C ALA A 106 16.23 7.56 -16.30
N VAL A 107 16.29 8.88 -16.26
CA VAL A 107 16.67 9.65 -15.07
C VAL A 107 15.42 10.11 -14.36
N PHE A 108 15.31 9.77 -13.07
CA PHE A 108 14.23 10.24 -12.21
C PHE A 108 14.74 11.37 -11.31
N ASP A 109 13.93 12.42 -11.13
CA ASP A 109 14.28 13.56 -10.25
C ASP A 109 14.56 13.15 -8.80
N LYS A 110 14.00 12.00 -8.39
CA LYS A 110 14.17 11.40 -7.07
C LYS A 110 13.95 9.91 -7.15
N GLU A 111 14.73 9.16 -6.38
CA GLU A 111 14.63 7.71 -6.26
C GLU A 111 14.57 7.28 -4.80
N TYR A 112 13.66 6.36 -4.49
CA TYR A 112 13.63 5.61 -3.26
C TYR A 112 13.77 4.13 -3.56
N ARG A 113 14.57 3.42 -2.77
CA ARG A 113 14.80 1.97 -2.89
C ARG A 113 14.57 1.32 -1.55
N PHE A 114 13.75 0.27 -1.54
CA PHE A 114 13.39 -0.48 -0.34
C PHE A 114 13.55 -1.98 -0.60
N ASN A 115 13.84 -2.75 0.45
CA ASN A 115 13.83 -4.20 0.37
C ASN A 115 12.45 -4.71 0.78
N ALA A 116 11.91 -5.64 0.01
CA ALA A 116 10.63 -6.29 0.27
C ALA A 116 10.64 -7.09 1.59
N GLU A 117 11.82 -7.59 2.00
CA GLU A 117 11.95 -8.34 3.25
C GLU A 117 11.80 -7.46 4.50
N ASP A 118 12.02 -6.15 4.39
CA ASP A 118 11.85 -5.21 5.50
C ASP A 118 10.36 -4.90 5.76
N ILE A 119 9.50 -5.21 4.79
CA ILE A 119 8.07 -4.94 4.85
C ILE A 119 7.38 -6.08 5.60
N GLU A 120 6.73 -5.71 6.70
CA GLU A 120 5.83 -6.57 7.49
C GLU A 120 4.39 -6.08 7.33
N PRO A 121 3.36 -6.83 7.78
CA PRO A 121 2.01 -6.30 7.84
C PRO A 121 1.97 -4.95 8.57
N GLN A 122 1.37 -3.95 7.96
CA GLN A 122 1.37 -2.56 8.41
C GLN A 122 0.04 -2.18 9.05
N VAL A 123 0.09 -1.35 10.09
CA VAL A 123 -1.09 -0.78 10.74
C VAL A 123 -0.87 0.71 11.01
N THR A 124 -1.82 1.53 10.55
CA THR A 124 -1.90 2.94 10.93
C THR A 124 -2.50 3.07 12.32
N TRP A 125 -1.81 3.74 13.24
CA TRP A 125 -2.23 3.88 14.64
C TRP A 125 -2.79 5.27 14.96
N GLY A 126 -2.54 6.25 14.11
CA GLY A 126 -2.90 7.65 14.32
C GLY A 126 -3.96 8.17 13.36
N THR A 127 -3.93 9.48 13.14
CA THR A 127 -4.91 10.22 12.30
C THR A 127 -4.40 10.53 10.90
N SER A 128 -3.21 10.06 10.55
CA SER A 128 -2.57 10.27 9.24
C SER A 128 -2.03 8.95 8.69
N PRO A 129 -2.07 8.72 7.36
CA PRO A 129 -1.50 7.52 6.74
C PRO A 129 0.00 7.29 7.02
N GLU A 130 0.77 8.35 7.28
CA GLU A 130 2.20 8.23 7.66
C GLU A 130 2.42 7.78 9.11
N MET A 131 1.37 7.83 9.95
CA MET A 131 1.41 7.32 11.32
C MET A 131 1.17 5.81 11.31
N VAL A 132 2.14 5.10 10.74
CA VAL A 132 2.09 3.67 10.45
C VAL A 132 3.27 2.96 11.09
N LEU A 133 3.03 1.71 11.51
CA LEU A 133 4.04 0.83 12.09
C LEU A 133 3.81 -0.59 11.58
N ASN A 134 4.86 -1.42 11.66
CA ASN A 134 4.72 -2.87 11.58
C ASN A 134 3.76 -3.36 12.68
N ILE A 135 2.98 -4.40 12.42
CA ILE A 135 2.01 -4.98 13.35
C ILE A 135 2.62 -5.38 14.71
N GLY A 136 3.92 -5.74 14.75
CA GLY A 136 4.66 -6.04 15.98
C GLY A 136 5.16 -4.80 16.75
N GLY A 137 4.87 -3.60 16.26
CA GLY A 137 5.33 -2.34 16.81
C GLY A 137 4.58 -1.87 18.06
N LYS A 138 5.02 -0.73 18.59
CA LYS A 138 4.40 -0.05 19.74
C LYS A 138 4.04 1.38 19.37
N VAL A 139 2.92 1.85 19.89
CA VAL A 139 2.47 3.23 19.73
C VAL A 139 3.60 4.19 20.14
N PRO A 140 3.99 5.18 19.31
CA PRO A 140 5.16 6.01 19.58
C PRO A 140 5.00 6.84 20.87
N ASN A 141 6.12 7.11 21.53
CA ASN A 141 6.18 7.96 22.70
C ASN A 141 6.63 9.38 22.31
N PRO A 142 5.79 10.42 22.45
CA PRO A 142 6.19 11.79 22.14
C PRO A 142 7.45 12.26 22.87
N ALA A 143 7.70 11.74 24.08
CA ALA A 143 8.88 12.08 24.86
C ALA A 143 10.20 11.63 24.20
N GLU A 144 10.13 10.65 23.30
CA GLU A 144 11.28 10.11 22.56
C GLU A 144 11.44 10.75 21.17
N GLU A 145 10.45 11.51 20.70
CA GLU A 145 10.53 12.23 19.43
C GLU A 145 11.28 13.56 19.63
N THR A 146 12.28 13.81 18.81
CA THR A 146 13.16 14.99 18.90
C THR A 146 12.65 16.15 18.06
N ASP A 147 11.93 15.88 16.97
CA ASP A 147 11.32 16.89 16.12
C ASP A 147 10.07 17.45 16.81
N PRO A 148 10.04 18.76 17.15
CA PRO A 148 8.91 19.36 17.87
C PRO A 148 7.60 19.31 17.07
N VAL A 149 7.66 19.33 15.74
CA VAL A 149 6.47 19.27 14.87
C VAL A 149 5.91 17.85 14.89
N LYS A 150 6.77 16.83 14.71
CA LYS A 150 6.35 15.43 14.80
C LYS A 150 5.84 15.08 16.19
N ARG A 151 6.52 15.53 17.24
CA ARG A 151 6.10 15.34 18.64
C ARG A 151 4.67 15.84 18.85
N SER A 152 4.40 17.09 18.45
CA SER A 152 3.06 17.67 18.55
C SER A 152 2.03 16.93 17.69
N GLY A 153 2.44 16.39 16.54
CA GLY A 153 1.61 15.49 15.73
C GLY A 153 1.23 14.21 16.47
N ILE A 154 2.20 13.53 17.10
CA ILE A 154 1.99 12.30 17.88
C ILE A 154 1.09 12.61 19.08
N GLU A 155 1.36 13.66 19.86
CA GLU A 155 0.54 14.03 21.03
C GLU A 155 -0.94 14.20 20.66
N ARG A 156 -1.23 14.95 19.60
CA ARG A 156 -2.61 15.15 19.12
C ARG A 156 -3.25 13.86 18.62
N ALA A 157 -2.48 12.99 17.94
CA ALA A 157 -2.98 11.70 17.48
C ALA A 157 -3.31 10.78 18.66
N LEU A 158 -2.48 10.74 19.70
CA LEU A 158 -2.74 9.94 20.90
C LEU A 158 -3.98 10.42 21.64
N GLU A 159 -4.14 11.74 21.79
CA GLU A 159 -5.32 12.34 22.41
C GLU A 159 -6.60 12.00 21.62
N TYR A 160 -6.57 12.18 20.29
CA TYR A 160 -7.72 11.90 19.42
C TYR A 160 -8.09 10.41 19.41
N MET A 161 -7.10 9.54 19.30
CA MET A 161 -7.30 8.09 19.23
C MET A 161 -7.58 7.46 20.59
N GLY A 162 -7.37 8.19 21.70
CA GLY A 162 -7.46 7.65 23.05
C GLY A 162 -6.39 6.60 23.36
N LEU A 163 -5.24 6.66 22.68
CA LEU A 163 -4.15 5.68 22.83
C LEU A 163 -3.10 6.15 23.84
N LYS A 164 -2.48 5.18 24.51
CA LYS A 164 -1.32 5.43 25.39
C LYS A 164 -0.03 5.15 24.63
N ALA A 165 0.97 6.01 24.82
CA ALA A 165 2.32 5.80 24.32
C ALA A 165 2.89 4.47 24.84
N GLY A 166 3.65 3.77 24.00
CA GLY A 166 4.29 2.49 24.33
C GLY A 166 3.37 1.27 24.30
N THR A 167 2.05 1.45 24.12
CA THR A 167 1.11 0.33 23.97
C THR A 167 1.48 -0.52 22.75
N PRO A 168 1.71 -1.83 22.89
CA PRO A 168 1.86 -2.74 21.76
C PRO A 168 0.61 -2.72 20.88
N LEU A 169 0.78 -2.68 19.55
CA LEU A 169 -0.37 -2.58 18.64
C LEU A 169 -1.34 -3.76 18.75
N ASN A 170 -0.80 -4.94 19.05
CA ASN A 170 -1.59 -6.16 19.26
C ASN A 170 -2.34 -6.20 20.61
N GLU A 171 -2.13 -5.23 21.49
CA GLU A 171 -2.86 -5.08 22.76
C GLU A 171 -3.97 -4.01 22.67
N ILE A 172 -4.10 -3.33 21.54
CA ILE A 172 -5.18 -2.36 21.32
C ILE A 172 -6.49 -3.12 21.07
N PRO A 173 -7.54 -2.89 21.88
CA PRO A 173 -8.84 -3.50 21.65
C PRO A 173 -9.45 -2.98 20.35
N VAL A 174 -9.97 -3.89 19.53
CA VAL A 174 -10.72 -3.57 18.33
C VAL A 174 -12.20 -3.52 18.68
N ASP A 175 -12.91 -2.44 18.42
CA ASP A 175 -14.36 -2.36 18.68
C ASP A 175 -15.20 -2.65 17.45
N ILE A 176 -14.74 -2.15 16.30
CA ILE A 176 -15.46 -2.20 15.02
C ILE A 176 -14.49 -2.63 13.93
N VAL A 177 -14.94 -3.51 13.05
CA VAL A 177 -14.18 -3.99 11.89
C VAL A 177 -14.97 -3.69 10.63
N PHE A 178 -14.36 -2.93 9.72
CA PHE A 178 -14.86 -2.70 8.38
C PHE A 178 -13.94 -3.38 7.37
N ILE A 179 -14.53 -4.08 6.40
CA ILE A 179 -13.81 -4.68 5.28
C ILE A 179 -14.40 -4.11 4.01
N GLY A 180 -13.55 -3.58 3.15
CA GLY A 180 -13.97 -2.83 1.97
C GLY A 180 -13.59 -1.35 2.04
N SER A 181 -13.24 -0.80 0.89
CA SER A 181 -13.13 0.64 0.57
C SER A 181 -12.78 0.75 -0.92
N CYS A 182 -12.68 1.96 -1.48
CA CYS A 182 -12.12 2.15 -2.82
C CYS A 182 -10.71 1.55 -2.99
N THR A 183 -9.97 1.40 -1.88
CA THR A 183 -8.60 0.86 -1.85
C THR A 183 -8.56 -0.66 -1.77
N ASN A 184 -9.50 -1.30 -1.05
CA ASN A 184 -9.52 -2.76 -0.79
C ASN A 184 -10.93 -3.35 -0.75
N SER A 185 -11.67 -3.27 -1.87
CA SER A 185 -12.98 -3.94 -2.03
C SER A 185 -13.06 -4.78 -3.30
N ARG A 186 -11.92 -5.20 -3.87
CA ARG A 186 -11.93 -6.06 -5.05
C ARG A 186 -12.26 -7.49 -4.63
N ILE A 187 -12.68 -8.31 -5.59
CA ILE A 187 -13.15 -9.66 -5.29
C ILE A 187 -12.06 -10.52 -4.65
N GLU A 188 -10.79 -10.29 -4.99
CA GLU A 188 -9.61 -10.90 -4.39
C GLU A 188 -9.47 -10.50 -2.91
N ASP A 189 -9.57 -9.21 -2.57
CA ASP A 189 -9.52 -8.71 -1.18
C ASP A 189 -10.59 -9.42 -0.31
N LEU A 190 -11.82 -9.53 -0.83
CA LEU A 190 -12.93 -10.17 -0.14
C LEU A 190 -12.74 -11.69 0.01
N ARG A 191 -12.12 -12.35 -0.97
CA ARG A 191 -11.79 -13.79 -0.91
C ARG A 191 -10.71 -14.06 0.12
N GLU A 192 -9.68 -13.22 0.20
CA GLU A 192 -8.63 -13.33 1.22
C GLU A 192 -9.20 -13.14 2.63
N ALA A 193 -10.00 -12.09 2.82
CA ALA A 193 -10.69 -11.87 4.09
C ALA A 193 -11.60 -13.05 4.47
N ALA A 194 -12.36 -13.60 3.52
CA ALA A 194 -13.21 -14.76 3.75
C ALA A 194 -12.41 -16.02 4.09
N ALA A 195 -11.24 -16.23 3.47
CA ALA A 195 -10.36 -17.36 3.77
C ALA A 195 -9.85 -17.31 5.22
N ILE A 196 -9.51 -16.12 5.73
CA ILE A 196 -9.11 -15.91 7.13
C ILE A 196 -10.31 -16.10 8.07
N ALA A 197 -11.47 -15.53 7.74
CA ALA A 197 -12.67 -15.61 8.57
C ALA A 197 -13.26 -17.03 8.65
N LYS A 198 -12.98 -17.90 7.66
CA LYS A 198 -13.54 -19.23 7.58
C LYS A 198 -13.20 -20.05 8.83
N GLY A 199 -14.24 -20.57 9.50
CA GLY A 199 -14.10 -21.37 10.72
C GLY A 199 -13.97 -20.54 12.01
N HIS A 200 -13.86 -19.21 11.89
CA HIS A 200 -13.81 -18.29 13.03
C HIS A 200 -15.17 -17.64 13.26
N LYS A 201 -15.39 -17.16 14.49
CA LYS A 201 -16.56 -16.34 14.85
C LYS A 201 -16.06 -15.05 15.48
N LYS A 202 -16.70 -13.94 15.13
CA LYS A 202 -16.47 -12.68 15.84
C LYS A 202 -16.81 -12.85 17.32
N PRO A 203 -16.06 -12.23 18.25
CA PRO A 203 -16.51 -12.02 19.61
C PRO A 203 -17.93 -11.47 19.69
N ALA A 204 -18.69 -11.92 20.70
CA ALA A 204 -20.07 -11.47 20.92
C ALA A 204 -20.14 -9.95 21.19
N THR A 205 -19.04 -9.37 21.67
CA THR A 205 -18.88 -7.96 22.03
C THR A 205 -18.72 -7.02 20.83
N TYR A 206 -18.43 -7.51 19.63
CA TYR A 206 -18.31 -6.67 18.44
C TYR A 206 -19.68 -6.41 17.81
N SER A 207 -20.02 -5.16 17.55
CA SER A 207 -21.18 -4.79 16.75
C SER A 207 -20.92 -5.17 15.29
N ALA A 208 -21.84 -5.91 14.66
CA ALA A 208 -21.84 -6.02 13.20
C ALA A 208 -22.59 -4.81 12.66
N CYS A 209 -21.94 -4.01 11.81
CA CYS A 209 -22.61 -3.07 10.92
C CYS A 209 -22.75 -3.70 9.54
#